data_AF-A0A1I8EAZ1-F1
#
_entry.id   AF-A0A1I8EAZ1-F1
#
_cell.length_a   1.000
_cell.length_b   1.000
_cell.length_c   1.000
_cell.angle_alpha   90.00
_cell.angle_beta   90.00
_cell.angle_gamma   90.00
#
_symmetry.space_group_name_H-M   'P 1'
#
loop_
_entity.id
_entity.type
_entity.pdbx_description
1 polymer ?
#
loop_
_entity_poly.entity_id
_entity_poly.type
_entity_poly.pdbx_seq_one_letter_code
_entity_poly.pdbx_strand_id
1 'polypeptide(L)'
;MFDEASNERQTNQRTELMAYFRLLALMWKHIICGTLTNEVHCTRITPIQGSAANMDDSGKRIQEISTTVADLTLKETLCLNFSDGMRTQIHTIEYVRMEQQFPVSASYKFGIPLITTSCICDCAGAEQYCSVDDYKYNSGCLMSSKSEVCCEVAIEPCDGKTYTAVKLTQPDTIIILRHRIYERLASRWTEAASEEFEAVVNKGSAKMETIDKRQMEIRTTTGRVIREMLNGMYYFSNDNRQLMMGVRLNEPTESDIHKLGWLRKNANSWLIRNGIIKITDSQHVTIENCKGQRYLTRYNAEYFITSDDRVTDLDLGYPVNEQNWIEQVEILNDNRAVRIVHAEGTVIHISVSSDTRPIIVRHASHLLTFNGTIRMDDQSNRFLNLTILGGKGTLIGYVHRSEDKSSTDWSFSIEIGTATRTKFTATIGGIPTGIISDRYVCLQPAGDAGAEQCKWLKYEASPLRERHMAHRWQAGIDNCPGCNERGIENFLLNLDPRQWFNGLNSTTEAVTCALEIALIIVSILATVLICTKCIIPLAKCTISLSKPPKK
;
A
#
# COMPACT_ATOMS: atom_id res chain seq x y z
N MET A 1 -31.64 29.12 65.80
CA MET A 1 -30.58 30.13 65.57
C MET A 1 -29.19 29.64 66.00
N PHE A 2 -28.89 28.34 65.92
CA PHE A 2 -27.54 27.80 66.15
C PHE A 2 -27.07 26.78 65.09
N ASP A 3 -27.90 26.42 64.10
CA ASP A 3 -27.54 25.43 63.07
C ASP A 3 -27.04 26.03 61.74
N GLU A 4 -27.21 27.33 61.50
CA GLU A 4 -26.73 27.98 60.26
C GLU A 4 -25.25 28.40 60.33
N ALA A 5 -24.72 28.71 61.52
CA ALA A 5 -23.33 29.16 61.68
C ALA A 5 -22.28 28.02 61.64
N SER A 6 -22.72 26.76 61.80
CA SER A 6 -21.85 25.58 61.74
C SER A 6 -21.58 25.15 60.29
N ASN A 7 -22.57 25.32 59.42
CA ASN A 7 -22.47 24.87 58.03
C ASN A 7 -21.60 25.80 57.17
N GLU A 8 -21.58 27.11 57.44
CA GLU A 8 -20.67 28.08 56.78
C GLU A 8 -19.20 27.91 57.15
N ARG A 9 -18.89 27.47 58.39
CA ARG A 9 -17.49 27.19 58.78
C ARG A 9 -16.95 25.93 58.09
N GLN A 10 -17.78 24.91 57.90
CA GLN A 10 -17.36 23.67 57.24
C GLN A 10 -17.16 23.82 55.72
N THR A 11 -17.93 24.68 55.05
CA THR A 11 -17.72 25.01 53.63
C THR A 11 -16.48 25.86 53.42
N ASN A 12 -16.20 26.84 54.29
CA ASN A 12 -14.97 27.66 54.19
C ASN A 12 -13.69 26.86 54.47
N GLN A 13 -13.72 25.90 55.41
CA GLN A 13 -12.57 25.03 55.65
C GLN A 13 -12.27 24.09 54.48
N ARG A 14 -13.30 23.63 53.76
CA ARG A 14 -13.14 22.78 52.57
C ARG A 14 -12.62 23.55 51.36
N THR A 15 -13.00 24.81 51.17
CA THR A 15 -12.47 25.65 50.08
C THR A 15 -11.02 26.05 50.32
N GLU A 16 -10.62 26.34 51.56
CA GLU A 16 -9.20 26.61 51.87
C GLU A 16 -8.32 25.37 51.72
N LEU A 17 -8.79 24.18 52.13
CA LEU A 17 -8.02 22.94 51.97
C LEU A 17 -7.84 22.55 50.49
N MET A 18 -8.87 22.79 49.66
CA MET A 18 -8.81 22.61 48.20
C MET A 18 -7.89 23.63 47.53
N ALA A 19 -7.85 24.88 48.02
CA ALA A 19 -6.93 25.90 47.53
C ALA A 19 -5.48 25.53 47.87
N TYR A 20 -5.21 25.06 49.10
CA TYR A 20 -3.90 24.55 49.49
C TYR A 20 -3.47 23.33 48.69
N PHE A 21 -4.37 22.37 48.42
CA PHE A 21 -4.07 21.21 47.56
C PHE A 21 -3.83 21.62 46.10
N ARG A 22 -4.54 22.62 45.57
CA ARG A 22 -4.26 23.17 44.22
C ARG A 22 -2.94 23.93 44.18
N LEU A 23 -2.59 24.67 45.23
CA LEU A 23 -1.32 25.40 45.32
C LEU A 23 -0.14 24.44 45.50
N LEU A 24 -0.30 23.39 46.32
CA LEU A 24 0.67 22.30 46.44
C LEU A 24 0.76 21.48 45.15
N ALA A 25 -0.32 21.22 44.42
CA ALA A 25 -0.28 20.55 43.13
C ALA A 25 0.32 21.42 42.01
N LEU A 26 0.14 22.74 42.06
CA LEU A 26 0.81 23.71 41.16
C LEU A 26 2.29 23.86 41.50
N MET A 27 2.64 23.90 42.79
CA MET A 27 4.03 23.88 43.28
C MET A 27 4.69 22.54 42.96
N TRP A 28 3.98 21.42 43.04
CA TRP A 28 4.51 20.09 42.69
C TRP A 28 4.61 19.92 41.16
N LYS A 29 3.71 20.51 40.36
CA LYS A 29 3.87 20.66 38.90
C LYS A 29 5.07 21.52 38.53
N HIS A 30 5.40 22.55 39.30
CA HIS A 30 6.59 23.37 39.08
C HIS A 30 7.89 22.73 39.62
N ILE A 31 7.81 21.86 40.62
CA ILE A 31 8.97 21.14 41.19
C ILE A 31 9.28 19.85 40.41
N ILE A 32 8.31 19.25 39.70
CA ILE A 32 8.52 18.07 38.82
C ILE A 32 8.72 18.45 37.34
N CYS A 33 8.52 19.70 36.93
CA CYS A 33 8.74 20.15 35.55
C CYS A 33 9.85 21.23 35.48
N GLY A 34 11.06 20.86 35.91
CA GLY A 34 12.13 21.84 36.09
C GLY A 34 13.57 21.33 35.98
N THR A 35 13.83 20.18 35.37
CA THR A 35 15.20 19.74 34.99
C THR A 35 15.18 18.89 33.72
N LEU A 36 14.54 19.39 32.66
CA LEU A 36 14.99 19.09 31.30
C LEU A 36 15.76 20.32 30.82
N THR A 37 17.06 20.39 31.09
CA THR A 37 17.89 21.29 30.29
C THR A 37 17.89 20.70 28.88
N ASN A 38 17.14 21.32 27.96
CA ASN A 38 17.23 21.10 26.52
C ASN A 38 18.63 21.53 26.06
N GLU A 39 19.65 20.75 26.44
CA GLU A 39 21.01 20.91 25.95
C GLU A 39 21.08 20.21 24.60
N VAL A 40 21.18 21.00 23.53
CA VAL A 40 21.44 20.53 22.17
C VAL A 40 22.65 19.61 22.20
N HIS A 41 22.50 18.36 21.75
CA HIS A 41 23.65 17.48 21.55
C HIS A 41 24.44 17.97 20.34
N CYS A 42 25.75 18.11 20.51
CA CYS A 42 26.65 18.51 19.45
C CYS A 42 27.37 17.25 18.99
N THR A 43 27.07 16.80 17.78
CA THR A 43 27.60 15.57 17.24
C THR A 43 29.12 15.66 17.12
N ARG A 44 29.82 14.54 17.35
CA ARG A 44 31.28 14.49 17.22
C ARG A 44 31.67 14.43 15.73
N ILE A 45 31.77 15.59 15.12
CA ILE A 45 32.16 15.75 13.71
C ILE A 45 33.63 16.17 13.63
N THR A 46 34.33 15.75 12.56
CA THR A 46 35.70 16.18 12.25
C THR A 46 35.69 17.20 11.11
N PRO A 47 35.56 18.51 11.40
CA PRO A 47 35.51 19.52 10.36
C PRO A 47 36.90 19.88 9.86
N ILE A 48 36.95 20.35 8.62
CA ILE A 48 38.12 20.95 7.99
C ILE A 48 37.97 22.47 8.12
N GLN A 49 38.94 23.11 8.77
CA GLN A 49 38.97 24.57 8.91
C GLN A 49 40.10 25.15 8.07
N GLY A 50 39.80 26.17 7.29
CA GLY A 50 40.76 26.93 6.50
C GLY A 50 40.44 28.42 6.52
N SER A 51 41.29 29.23 5.89
CA SER A 51 41.01 30.64 5.64
C SER A 51 41.08 30.93 4.15
N ALA A 52 40.17 31.79 3.68
CA ALA A 52 40.11 32.32 2.33
C ALA A 52 40.43 33.81 2.40
N ALA A 53 41.39 34.27 1.60
CA ALA A 53 41.72 35.69 1.50
C ALA A 53 41.10 36.27 0.24
N ASN A 54 40.24 37.28 0.39
CA ASN A 54 39.80 38.10 -0.72
C ASN A 54 40.93 39.06 -1.11
N MET A 55 41.28 39.09 -2.39
CA MET A 55 42.29 40.00 -2.94
C MET A 55 41.60 41.13 -3.71
N ASP A 56 42.17 42.34 -3.68
CA ASP A 56 41.77 43.40 -4.60
C ASP A 56 42.27 43.15 -6.03
N ASP A 57 41.86 43.99 -6.97
CA ASP A 57 42.32 43.94 -8.37
C ASP A 57 43.84 44.10 -8.52
N SER A 58 44.55 44.51 -7.46
CA SER A 58 46.01 44.62 -7.38
C SER A 58 46.69 43.40 -6.72
N GLY A 59 45.91 42.38 -6.32
CA GLY A 59 46.40 41.17 -5.66
C GLY A 59 46.69 41.33 -4.16
N LYS A 60 46.33 42.47 -3.55
CA LYS A 60 46.53 42.72 -2.11
C LYS A 60 45.37 42.16 -1.31
N ARG A 61 45.67 41.47 -0.21
CA ARG A 61 44.67 40.86 0.68
C ARG A 61 43.85 41.95 1.38
N ILE A 62 42.53 41.97 1.16
CA ILE A 62 41.58 42.93 1.75
C ILE A 62 40.93 42.36 3.01
N GLN A 63 40.50 41.10 2.96
CA GLN A 63 39.73 40.46 4.03
C GLN A 63 40.07 38.98 4.10
N GLU A 64 40.28 38.46 5.30
CA GLU A 64 40.47 37.04 5.56
C GLU A 64 39.18 36.48 6.17
N ILE A 65 38.55 35.53 5.47
CA ILE A 65 37.33 34.85 5.87
C ILE A 65 37.73 33.46 6.35
N SER A 66 37.30 33.08 7.55
CA SER A 66 37.44 31.72 8.05
C SER A 66 36.36 30.85 7.42
N THR A 67 36.73 29.68 6.90
CA THR A 67 35.79 28.70 6.35
C THR A 67 35.91 27.40 7.12
N THR A 68 34.79 26.90 7.64
CA THR A 68 34.67 25.59 8.29
C THR A 68 33.80 24.70 7.43
N VAL A 69 34.36 23.60 6.94
CA VAL A 69 33.66 22.59 6.14
C VAL A 69 33.45 21.34 6.99
N ALA A 70 32.24 20.80 6.98
CA ALA A 70 31.89 19.62 7.75
C ALA A 70 30.88 18.76 6.99
N ASP A 71 30.98 17.45 7.19
CA ASP A 71 30.03 16.48 6.65
C ASP A 71 29.00 16.17 7.74
N LEU A 72 27.72 16.29 7.39
CA LEU A 72 26.61 15.93 8.26
C LEU A 72 25.78 14.81 7.65
N THR A 73 25.33 13.91 8.50
CA THR A 73 24.32 12.89 8.18
C THR A 73 22.97 13.26 8.82
N LEU A 74 21.91 12.56 8.42
CA LEU A 74 20.55 12.87 8.86
C LEU A 74 20.44 12.81 10.40
N LYS A 75 19.80 13.82 10.99
CA LYS A 75 19.66 14.08 12.44
C LYS A 75 20.92 14.51 13.19
N GLU A 76 22.07 14.65 12.52
CA GLU A 76 23.27 15.18 13.18
C GLU A 76 23.21 16.71 13.34
N THR A 77 23.94 17.22 14.33
CA THR A 77 24.02 18.65 14.64
C THR A 77 25.46 19.11 14.75
N LEU A 78 25.86 20.06 13.89
CA LEU A 78 27.12 20.79 14.00
C LEU A 78 26.97 21.96 14.96
N CYS A 79 27.88 22.06 15.93
CA CYS A 79 27.92 23.18 16.87
C CYS A 79 29.20 24.00 16.74
N LEU A 80 29.04 25.30 16.56
CA LEU A 80 30.10 26.28 16.38
C LEU A 80 30.00 27.33 17.49
N ASN A 81 31.04 27.45 18.32
CA ASN A 81 31.15 28.47 19.34
C ASN A 81 31.96 29.66 18.80
N PHE A 82 31.32 30.81 18.71
CA PHE A 82 31.94 32.07 18.35
C PHE A 82 32.14 32.91 19.60
N SER A 83 33.40 33.25 19.86
CA SER A 83 33.79 34.09 20.99
C SER A 83 34.58 35.29 20.49
N ASP A 84 34.03 36.48 20.71
CA ASP A 84 34.59 37.76 20.27
C ASP A 84 35.01 38.64 21.47
N GLY A 85 35.41 38.00 22.57
CA GLY A 85 35.81 38.64 23.84
C GLY A 85 34.66 39.26 24.65
N MET A 86 33.64 39.83 24.00
CA MET A 86 32.48 40.49 24.65
C MET A 86 31.22 39.61 24.70
N ARG A 87 31.06 38.69 23.74
CA ARG A 87 29.90 37.80 23.64
C ARG A 87 30.34 36.41 23.20
N THR A 88 29.78 35.38 23.85
CA THR A 88 29.92 33.98 23.46
C THR A 88 28.58 33.49 22.94
N GLN A 89 28.54 33.05 21.68
CA GLN A 89 27.35 32.53 21.03
C GLN A 89 27.64 31.13 20.48
N ILE A 90 26.71 30.21 20.68
CA ILE A 90 26.77 28.88 20.06
C ILE A 90 25.77 28.84 18.92
N HIS A 91 26.26 28.58 17.72
CA HIS A 91 25.47 28.37 16.53
C HIS A 91 25.34 26.86 16.32
N THR A 92 24.12 26.37 16.12
CA THR A 92 23.86 24.96 15.88
C THR A 92 23.18 24.78 14.55
N ILE A 93 23.70 23.90 13.70
CA ILE A 93 23.13 23.56 12.39
C ILE A 93 22.75 22.08 12.43
N GLU A 94 21.45 21.81 12.45
CA GLU A 94 20.87 20.47 12.55
C GLU A 94 20.34 20.03 11.17
N TYR A 95 20.70 18.81 10.74
CA TYR A 95 20.10 18.20 9.56
C TYR A 95 18.79 17.49 9.92
N VAL A 96 17.68 18.22 9.77
CA VAL A 96 16.38 17.81 10.31
C VAL A 96 15.75 16.68 9.50
N ARG A 97 15.64 16.84 8.18
CA ARG A 97 14.95 15.89 7.31
C ARG A 97 15.40 16.03 5.86
N MET A 98 15.27 14.94 5.11
CA MET A 98 15.49 14.88 3.67
C MET A 98 14.17 14.49 3.00
N GLU A 99 13.82 15.24 1.97
CA GLU A 99 12.60 15.03 1.21
C GLU A 99 12.93 14.86 -0.28
N GLN A 100 12.19 14.00 -0.95
CA GLN A 100 12.17 13.93 -2.41
C GLN A 100 10.76 14.23 -2.90
N GLN A 101 10.64 15.25 -3.74
CA GLN A 101 9.38 15.65 -4.34
C GLN A 101 9.34 15.22 -5.80
N PHE A 102 8.53 14.20 -6.07
CA PHE A 102 8.34 13.62 -7.40
C PHE A 102 7.20 14.35 -8.12
N PRO A 103 7.46 15.02 -9.26
CA PRO A 103 6.40 15.57 -10.08
C PRO A 103 5.57 14.45 -10.70
N VAL A 104 4.27 14.68 -10.81
CA VAL A 104 3.33 13.81 -11.52
C VAL A 104 3.22 14.33 -12.96
N SER A 105 3.77 13.57 -13.92
CA SER A 105 3.72 13.97 -15.34
C SER A 105 2.40 13.61 -16.01
N ALA A 106 1.69 12.61 -15.48
CA ALA A 106 0.39 12.20 -15.98
C ALA A 106 -0.40 11.44 -14.92
N SER A 107 -1.73 11.48 -15.02
CA SER A 107 -2.62 10.76 -14.11
C SER A 107 -3.91 10.34 -14.80
N TYR A 108 -4.52 9.24 -14.36
CA TYR A 108 -5.87 8.85 -14.76
C TYR A 108 -6.57 8.09 -13.63
N LYS A 109 -7.90 8.13 -13.62
CA LYS A 109 -8.73 7.38 -12.66
C LYS A 109 -9.14 6.04 -13.24
N PHE A 110 -9.10 5.00 -12.43
CA PHE A 110 -9.50 3.65 -12.82
C PHE A 110 -10.23 2.93 -11.68
N GLY A 111 -10.87 1.83 -12.04
CA GLY A 111 -11.60 0.95 -11.13
C GLY A 111 -11.13 -0.48 -11.32
N ILE A 112 -11.40 -1.32 -10.33
CA ILE A 112 -11.23 -2.76 -10.50
C ILE A 112 -12.51 -3.28 -11.15
N PRO A 113 -12.44 -3.89 -12.34
CA PRO A 113 -13.61 -4.40 -13.05
C PRO A 113 -14.20 -5.61 -12.36
N LEU A 114 -15.50 -5.53 -12.06
CA LEU A 114 -16.37 -6.66 -11.81
C LEU A 114 -16.97 -7.07 -13.16
N ILE A 115 -16.67 -8.29 -13.61
CA ILE A 115 -17.16 -8.83 -14.87
C ILE A 115 -18.29 -9.81 -14.58
N THR A 116 -19.43 -9.57 -15.21
CA THR A 116 -20.57 -10.49 -15.21
C THR A 116 -20.85 -10.92 -16.65
N THR A 117 -20.97 -12.23 -16.85
CA THR A 117 -21.27 -12.82 -18.16
C THR A 117 -22.65 -13.46 -18.08
N SER A 118 -23.49 -13.20 -19.09
CA SER A 118 -24.69 -13.99 -19.36
C SER A 118 -24.59 -14.50 -20.79
N CYS A 119 -24.80 -15.81 -21.02
CA CYS A 119 -24.69 -16.42 -22.33
C CYS A 119 -25.94 -17.23 -22.67
N ILE A 120 -26.36 -17.13 -23.92
CA ILE A 120 -27.47 -17.87 -24.49
C ILE A 120 -26.94 -18.73 -25.63
N CYS A 121 -27.37 -19.99 -25.68
CA CYS A 121 -27.05 -20.95 -26.72
C CYS A 121 -28.29 -21.31 -27.56
N ASP A 122 -28.13 -21.29 -28.88
CA ASP A 122 -29.18 -21.57 -29.87
C ASP A 122 -28.76 -22.75 -30.77
N CYS A 123 -29.60 -23.79 -30.86
CA CYS A 123 -29.37 -24.93 -31.76
C CYS A 123 -29.89 -24.60 -33.17
N ALA A 124 -29.09 -24.90 -34.21
CA ALA A 124 -29.51 -24.69 -35.59
C ALA A 124 -30.83 -25.43 -35.92
N GLY A 125 -31.86 -24.67 -36.32
CA GLY A 125 -33.21 -25.15 -36.63
C GLY A 125 -34.35 -24.45 -35.87
N ALA A 126 -34.04 -23.63 -34.85
CA ALA A 126 -35.01 -22.80 -34.11
C ALA A 126 -35.18 -21.38 -34.73
N GLU A 127 -36.09 -20.56 -34.18
CA GLU A 127 -36.14 -19.11 -34.49
C GLU A 127 -34.78 -18.49 -34.13
N GLN A 128 -34.20 -17.71 -35.04
CA GLN A 128 -32.82 -17.22 -34.91
C GLN A 128 -32.74 -16.10 -33.85
N TYR A 129 -32.45 -16.47 -32.60
CA TYR A 129 -32.24 -15.52 -31.49
C TYR A 129 -30.80 -15.03 -31.42
N CYS A 130 -29.87 -15.86 -31.91
CA CYS A 130 -28.47 -15.54 -32.09
C CYS A 130 -28.15 -15.40 -33.58
N SER A 131 -27.53 -14.29 -33.95
CA SER A 131 -27.06 -14.02 -35.31
C SER A 131 -25.63 -13.50 -35.22
N VAL A 132 -24.64 -14.39 -35.19
CA VAL A 132 -23.24 -14.01 -35.28
C VAL A 132 -22.49 -14.98 -36.19
N ASP A 133 -21.78 -14.44 -37.19
CA ASP A 133 -21.12 -15.22 -38.24
C ASP A 133 -19.93 -16.08 -37.77
N ASP A 134 -19.37 -15.84 -36.56
CA ASP A 134 -17.97 -16.23 -36.25
C ASP A 134 -17.69 -17.24 -35.12
N TYR A 135 -18.66 -17.73 -34.33
CA TYR A 135 -18.36 -18.72 -33.27
C TYR A 135 -19.38 -19.87 -33.21
N LYS A 136 -18.94 -21.08 -33.62
CA LYS A 136 -19.78 -22.27 -33.78
C LYS A 136 -19.34 -23.40 -32.84
N TYR A 137 -20.24 -23.86 -31.98
CA TYR A 137 -20.04 -24.99 -31.06
C TYR A 137 -20.92 -26.20 -31.48
N ASN A 138 -20.76 -27.39 -30.88
CA ASN A 138 -21.47 -28.61 -31.31
C ASN A 138 -21.91 -29.51 -30.15
N SER A 139 -22.14 -28.93 -28.95
CA SER A 139 -22.46 -29.67 -27.72
C SER A 139 -23.90 -29.46 -27.24
N GLY A 140 -24.67 -30.54 -27.19
CA GLY A 140 -26.01 -30.56 -26.58
C GLY A 140 -27.21 -30.47 -27.55
N CYS A 141 -26.98 -30.45 -28.87
CA CYS A 141 -28.04 -30.57 -29.88
C CYS A 141 -28.14 -32.03 -30.40
N LEU A 142 -29.35 -32.50 -30.76
CA LEU A 142 -29.63 -33.92 -31.09
C LEU A 142 -29.12 -34.33 -32.48
N MET A 143 -29.05 -33.39 -33.42
CA MET A 143 -28.44 -33.57 -34.73
C MET A 143 -27.00 -33.04 -34.69
N SER A 144 -26.14 -33.45 -35.62
CA SER A 144 -24.79 -32.89 -35.79
C SER A 144 -24.78 -31.41 -36.24
N SER A 145 -25.84 -30.68 -35.90
CA SER A 145 -26.11 -29.30 -36.21
C SER A 145 -25.35 -28.41 -35.22
N LYS A 146 -24.65 -27.42 -35.77
CA LYS A 146 -23.83 -26.49 -35.01
C LYS A 146 -24.74 -25.64 -34.13
N SER A 147 -24.34 -25.42 -32.88
CA SER A 147 -24.96 -24.48 -31.95
C SER A 147 -24.21 -23.14 -31.99
N GLU A 148 -24.95 -22.05 -31.92
CA GLU A 148 -24.41 -20.68 -31.83
C GLU A 148 -24.59 -20.15 -30.42
N VAL A 149 -23.68 -19.29 -29.98
CA VAL A 149 -23.67 -18.74 -28.61
C VAL A 149 -23.52 -17.24 -28.67
N CYS A 150 -24.40 -16.52 -27.99
CA CYS A 150 -24.29 -15.09 -27.78
C CYS A 150 -24.09 -14.82 -26.30
N CYS A 151 -23.13 -13.97 -25.97
CA CYS A 151 -22.90 -13.56 -24.58
C CYS A 151 -23.02 -12.05 -24.44
N GLU A 152 -23.70 -11.63 -23.40
CA GLU A 152 -23.67 -10.28 -22.88
C GLU A 152 -22.62 -10.22 -21.75
N VAL A 153 -21.68 -9.29 -21.87
CA VAL A 153 -20.65 -9.06 -20.85
C VAL A 153 -20.85 -7.68 -20.27
N ALA A 154 -21.27 -7.63 -19.01
CA ALA A 154 -21.36 -6.40 -18.24
C ALA A 154 -20.07 -6.22 -17.43
N ILE A 155 -19.53 -4.99 -17.46
CA ILE A 155 -18.31 -4.62 -16.74
C ILE A 155 -18.57 -3.34 -15.96
N GLU A 156 -18.46 -3.42 -14.65
CA GLU A 156 -18.69 -2.31 -13.73
C GLU A 156 -17.57 -2.19 -12.69
N PRO A 157 -17.34 -1.02 -12.07
CA PRO A 157 -16.36 -0.92 -10.99
C PRO A 157 -16.82 -1.66 -9.73
N CYS A 158 -16.00 -2.57 -9.23
CA CYS A 158 -16.25 -3.28 -7.98
C CYS A 158 -16.38 -2.29 -6.80
N ASP A 159 -17.46 -2.42 -6.03
CA ASP A 159 -17.82 -1.58 -4.87
C ASP A 159 -17.86 -0.06 -5.14
N GLY A 160 -17.92 0.37 -6.40
CA GLY A 160 -17.79 1.80 -6.76
C GLY A 160 -16.44 2.43 -6.38
N LYS A 161 -15.45 1.63 -5.94
CA LYS A 161 -14.13 2.11 -5.52
C LYS A 161 -13.39 2.70 -6.71
N THR A 162 -12.74 3.83 -6.47
CA THR A 162 -11.97 4.53 -7.50
C THR A 162 -10.52 4.70 -7.05
N TYR A 163 -9.61 4.38 -7.95
CA TYR A 163 -8.17 4.53 -7.78
C TYR A 163 -7.64 5.60 -8.73
N THR A 164 -6.55 6.24 -8.35
CA THR A 164 -5.83 7.20 -9.20
C THR A 164 -4.45 6.66 -9.51
N ALA A 165 -4.18 6.42 -10.79
CA ALA A 165 -2.87 6.11 -11.32
C ALA A 165 -2.10 7.41 -11.56
N VAL A 166 -0.82 7.45 -11.20
CA VAL A 166 0.08 8.59 -11.40
C VAL A 166 1.41 8.11 -11.97
N LYS A 167 1.95 8.86 -12.94
CA LYS A 167 3.29 8.67 -13.48
C LYS A 167 4.25 9.62 -12.79
N LEU A 168 5.17 9.08 -11.99
CA LEU A 168 6.18 9.84 -11.27
C LEU A 168 7.45 9.98 -12.13
N THR A 169 7.98 11.20 -12.17
CA THR A 169 9.24 11.54 -12.86
C THR A 169 10.34 11.91 -11.87
N GLN A 170 11.53 12.23 -12.39
CA GLN A 170 12.69 12.58 -11.59
C GLN A 170 12.36 13.60 -10.48
N PRO A 171 12.74 13.34 -9.22
CA PRO A 171 12.42 14.19 -8.10
C PRO A 171 13.37 15.37 -7.94
N ASP A 172 12.87 16.43 -7.31
CA ASP A 172 13.72 17.42 -6.64
C ASP A 172 14.03 16.90 -5.23
N THR A 173 15.32 16.87 -4.87
CA THR A 173 15.77 16.54 -3.51
C THR A 173 15.92 17.82 -2.69
N ILE A 174 15.25 17.84 -1.54
CA ILE A 174 15.14 18.97 -0.63
C ILE A 174 15.72 18.55 0.71
N ILE A 175 16.71 19.28 1.18
CA ILE A 175 17.31 19.09 2.50
C ILE A 175 16.83 20.21 3.41
N ILE A 176 16.28 19.85 4.56
CA ILE A 176 15.82 20.80 5.56
C ILE A 176 16.83 20.87 6.68
N LEU A 177 17.40 22.06 6.85
CA LEU A 177 18.34 22.38 7.90
C LEU A 177 17.68 23.32 8.90
N ARG A 178 18.02 23.16 10.17
CA ARG A 178 17.62 24.09 11.22
C ARG A 178 18.84 24.76 11.82
N HIS A 179 18.88 26.08 11.73
CA HIS A 179 19.91 26.90 12.35
C HIS A 179 19.35 27.53 13.63
N ARG A 180 20.06 27.35 14.75
CA ARG A 180 19.74 28.01 16.03
C ARG A 180 20.94 28.75 16.59
N ILE A 181 20.66 29.80 17.34
CA ILE A 181 21.65 30.62 18.04
C ILE A 181 21.34 30.58 19.53
N TYR A 182 22.33 30.17 20.32
CA TYR A 182 22.28 30.17 21.77
C TYR A 182 23.19 31.25 22.33
N GLU A 183 22.65 32.06 23.22
CA GLU A 183 23.38 33.09 23.96
C GLU A 183 23.49 32.70 25.43
N ARG A 184 24.56 33.15 26.08
CA ARG A 184 24.78 32.91 27.50
C ARG A 184 24.22 34.07 28.32
N LEU A 185 23.07 33.86 28.95
CA LEU A 185 22.41 34.81 29.85
C LEU A 185 22.47 34.27 31.29
N ALA A 186 23.06 35.04 32.21
CA ALA A 186 23.17 34.69 33.63
C ALA A 186 23.69 33.25 33.89
N SER A 187 24.75 32.85 33.19
CA SER A 187 25.37 31.51 33.26
C SER A 187 24.55 30.34 32.71
N ARG A 188 23.40 30.59 32.05
CA ARG A 188 22.61 29.58 31.35
C ARG A 188 22.60 29.86 29.84
N TRP A 189 22.62 28.80 29.04
CA TRP A 189 22.39 28.91 27.60
C TRP A 189 20.89 29.06 27.32
N THR A 190 20.52 30.06 26.53
CA THR A 190 19.15 30.32 26.10
C THR A 190 19.11 30.49 24.60
N GLU A 191 18.10 29.90 23.95
CA GLU A 191 17.87 30.06 22.52
C GLU A 191 17.45 31.51 22.22
N ALA A 192 18.23 32.20 21.39
CA ALA A 192 17.97 33.57 20.98
C ALA A 192 17.29 33.64 19.60
N ALA A 193 17.61 32.70 18.70
CA ALA A 193 16.99 32.60 17.37
C ALA A 193 16.95 31.13 16.90
N SER A 194 15.94 30.79 16.10
CA SER A 194 15.78 29.50 15.44
C SER A 194 15.08 29.68 14.10
N GLU A 195 15.66 29.15 13.03
CA GLU A 195 15.12 29.20 11.66
C GLU A 195 15.30 27.85 10.97
N GLU A 196 14.33 27.45 10.16
CA GLU A 196 14.44 26.33 9.24
C GLU A 196 14.59 26.87 7.81
N PHE A 197 15.47 26.24 7.03
CA PHE A 197 15.64 26.58 5.63
C PHE A 197 15.73 25.34 4.75
N GLU A 198 15.24 25.49 3.52
CA GLU A 198 15.18 24.42 2.53
C GLU A 198 16.28 24.59 1.49
N ALA A 199 17.11 23.56 1.35
CA ALA A 199 18.18 23.50 0.36
C ALA A 199 17.79 22.52 -0.76
N VAL A 200 17.48 23.05 -1.95
CA VAL A 200 17.25 22.23 -3.15
C VAL A 200 18.60 21.91 -3.80
N VAL A 201 19.08 20.70 -3.58
CA VAL A 201 20.47 20.32 -3.86
C VAL A 201 20.73 19.79 -5.26
N ASN A 202 19.69 19.35 -5.97
CA ASN A 202 19.82 18.85 -7.35
C ASN A 202 20.13 19.96 -8.36
N LYS A 203 20.05 21.23 -7.95
CA LYS A 203 20.25 22.43 -8.79
C LYS A 203 21.56 23.18 -8.48
N GLY A 204 22.46 22.56 -7.71
CA GLY A 204 23.75 23.13 -7.30
C GLY A 204 23.82 23.39 -5.79
N SER A 205 24.74 24.28 -5.39
CA SER A 205 24.88 24.67 -3.98
C SER A 205 23.75 25.60 -3.55
N ALA A 206 23.08 25.27 -2.45
CA ALA A 206 22.15 26.19 -1.81
C ALA A 206 22.93 27.11 -0.85
N LYS A 207 22.73 28.42 -0.99
CA LYS A 207 23.32 29.46 -0.12
C LYS A 207 22.24 30.01 0.80
N MET A 208 22.56 30.13 2.09
CA MET A 208 21.78 30.84 3.09
C MET A 208 22.61 31.99 3.67
N GLU A 209 21.99 33.15 3.82
CA GLU A 209 22.50 34.27 4.60
C GLU A 209 21.74 34.26 5.93
N THR A 210 22.45 34.13 7.05
CA THR A 210 21.81 33.97 8.37
C THR A 210 21.16 35.26 8.88
N ILE A 211 20.19 35.10 9.80
CA ILE A 211 19.44 36.21 10.44
C ILE A 211 20.33 37.15 11.28
N ASP A 212 21.47 36.67 11.78
CA ASP A 212 22.34 37.52 12.60
C ASP A 212 23.08 38.55 11.74
N LYS A 213 23.31 39.76 12.30
CA LYS A 213 24.10 40.84 11.69
C LYS A 213 25.59 40.49 11.53
N ARG A 214 26.00 39.29 11.96
CA ARG A 214 27.31 38.70 11.67
C ARG A 214 27.27 38.07 10.29
N GLN A 215 28.27 38.36 9.46
CA GLN A 215 28.44 37.85 8.09
C GLN A 215 28.76 36.35 8.11
N MET A 216 27.85 35.51 8.61
CA MET A 216 27.96 34.06 8.52
C MET A 216 27.18 33.58 7.30
N GLU A 217 27.88 32.93 6.39
CA GLU A 217 27.29 32.35 5.20
C GLU A 217 27.32 30.83 5.33
N ILE A 218 26.15 30.20 5.25
CA ILE A 218 26.02 28.73 5.26
C ILE A 218 25.74 28.29 3.82
N ARG A 219 26.63 27.46 3.28
CA ARG A 219 26.43 26.78 2.00
C ARG A 219 26.26 25.30 2.23
N THR A 220 25.27 24.71 1.57
CA THR A 220 25.01 23.27 1.62
C THR A 220 25.13 22.69 0.22
N THR A 221 25.87 21.59 0.12
CA THR A 221 25.99 20.77 -1.09
C THR A 221 25.82 19.31 -0.69
N THR A 222 25.44 18.46 -1.64
CA THR A 222 25.40 17.01 -1.40
C THR A 222 25.69 16.25 -2.68
N GLY A 223 26.08 14.99 -2.52
CA GLY A 223 26.19 14.04 -3.60
C GLY A 223 24.82 13.48 -4.03
N ARG A 224 24.85 12.36 -4.75
CA ARG A 224 23.63 11.64 -5.12
C ARG A 224 22.96 11.05 -3.87
N VAL A 225 21.62 11.08 -3.84
CA VAL A 225 20.85 10.42 -2.79
C VAL A 225 21.10 8.90 -2.84
N ILE A 226 21.25 8.28 -1.66
CA ILE A 226 21.58 6.85 -1.54
C ILE A 226 20.42 5.98 -2.07
N ARG A 227 19.18 6.42 -1.83
CA ARG A 227 17.96 5.75 -2.30
C ARG A 227 17.02 6.72 -2.99
N GLU A 228 16.27 6.20 -3.94
CA GLU A 228 15.29 6.96 -4.71
C GLU A 228 14.22 5.98 -5.22
N MET A 229 12.97 6.42 -5.28
CA MET A 229 11.94 5.65 -5.96
C MET A 229 12.21 5.63 -7.46
N LEU A 230 11.89 4.52 -8.12
CA LEU A 230 12.03 4.44 -9.57
C LEU A 230 11.01 5.35 -10.27
N ASN A 231 11.44 6.00 -11.34
CA ASN A 231 10.51 6.69 -12.25
C ASN A 231 9.56 5.66 -12.86
N GLY A 232 8.26 5.94 -12.85
CA GLY A 232 7.28 4.97 -13.33
C GLY A 232 5.85 5.20 -12.86
N MET A 233 5.03 4.18 -13.05
CA MET A 233 3.62 4.18 -12.72
C MET A 233 3.39 3.70 -11.29
N TYR A 234 2.65 4.49 -10.52
CA TYR A 234 2.19 4.20 -9.17
C TYR A 234 0.69 4.47 -9.09
N TYR A 235 0.03 4.02 -8.04
CA TYR A 235 -1.37 4.38 -7.83
C TYR A 235 -1.71 4.51 -6.35
N PHE A 236 -2.84 5.12 -6.07
CA PHE A 236 -3.39 5.18 -4.73
C PHE A 236 -4.91 5.03 -4.75
N SER A 237 -5.47 4.51 -3.66
CA SER A 237 -6.92 4.56 -3.44
C SER A 237 -7.33 5.99 -3.11
N ASN A 238 -8.44 6.45 -3.68
CA ASN A 238 -8.96 7.78 -3.40
C ASN A 238 -9.52 7.91 -1.98
N ASP A 239 -9.81 6.79 -1.31
CA ASP A 239 -10.36 6.78 0.05
C ASP A 239 -9.25 7.00 1.08
N ASN A 240 -8.17 6.21 0.99
CA ASN A 240 -7.10 6.19 1.99
C ASN A 240 -5.86 7.00 1.58
N ARG A 241 -5.77 7.44 0.32
CA ARG A 241 -4.61 8.15 -0.27
C ARG A 241 -3.25 7.49 0.01
N GLN A 242 -3.23 6.16 0.16
CA GLN A 242 -2.02 5.39 0.34
C GLN A 242 -1.41 5.05 -1.02
N LEU A 243 -0.16 5.47 -1.24
CA LEU A 243 0.57 5.18 -2.47
C LEU A 243 1.03 3.72 -2.48
N MET A 244 0.72 3.03 -3.57
CA MET A 244 0.96 1.62 -3.80
C MET A 244 1.99 1.43 -4.91
N MET A 245 2.79 0.37 -4.79
CA MET A 245 3.79 -0.06 -5.77
C MET A 245 3.82 -1.59 -5.89
N GLY A 246 4.71 -2.11 -6.75
CA GLY A 246 4.88 -3.57 -6.92
C GLY A 246 3.89 -4.22 -7.89
N VAL A 247 3.03 -3.44 -8.56
CA VAL A 247 2.13 -3.92 -9.61
C VAL A 247 2.46 -3.35 -10.97
N ARG A 248 2.12 -4.11 -12.01
CA ARG A 248 2.20 -3.64 -13.40
C ARG A 248 0.97 -2.79 -13.71
N LEU A 249 1.17 -1.50 -13.94
CA LEU A 249 0.12 -0.52 -14.20
C LEU A 249 0.27 0.06 -15.61
N ASN A 250 -0.85 0.25 -16.30
CA ASN A 250 -0.85 0.86 -17.63
C ASN A 250 -0.39 2.31 -17.62
N GLU A 251 0.36 2.73 -18.64
CA GLU A 251 0.55 4.15 -18.88
C GLU A 251 -0.74 4.84 -19.40
N PRO A 252 -0.88 6.17 -19.29
CA PRO A 252 -2.06 6.90 -19.78
C PRO A 252 -2.38 6.68 -21.27
N THR A 253 -1.39 6.37 -22.10
CA THR A 253 -1.58 6.06 -23.54
C THR A 253 -1.79 4.56 -23.79
N GLU A 254 -1.38 3.71 -22.85
CA GLU A 254 -1.48 2.25 -22.91
C GLU A 254 -2.88 1.75 -22.48
N SER A 255 -3.24 0.53 -22.86
CA SER A 255 -4.46 -0.14 -22.42
C SER A 255 -4.33 -1.65 -22.55
N ASP A 256 -3.36 -2.24 -21.87
CA ASP A 256 -3.16 -3.69 -21.75
C ASP A 256 -4.09 -4.28 -20.68
N ILE A 257 -4.84 -5.34 -21.03
CA ILE A 257 -5.77 -6.04 -20.13
C ILE A 257 -5.05 -6.94 -19.12
N HIS A 258 -3.75 -7.17 -19.29
CA HIS A 258 -2.90 -7.91 -18.35
C HIS A 258 -2.22 -7.01 -17.31
N LYS A 259 -2.48 -5.70 -17.35
CA LYS A 259 -1.93 -4.71 -16.40
C LYS A 259 -3.06 -3.96 -15.71
N LEU A 260 -2.86 -3.52 -14.49
CA LEU A 260 -3.87 -2.75 -13.76
C LEU A 260 -4.26 -1.47 -14.52
N GLY A 261 -5.49 -0.98 -14.31
CA GLY A 261 -5.94 0.31 -14.82
C GLY A 261 -6.43 0.34 -16.26
N TRP A 262 -6.89 -0.80 -16.80
CA TRP A 262 -7.54 -0.89 -18.12
C TRP A 262 -9.00 -0.43 -18.10
N LEU A 263 -9.73 -0.55 -16.98
CA LEU A 263 -11.07 0.03 -16.80
C LEU A 263 -10.95 1.48 -16.28
N ARG A 264 -11.16 2.47 -17.16
CA ARG A 264 -10.89 3.87 -16.87
C ARG A 264 -12.17 4.67 -16.66
N LYS A 265 -12.11 5.63 -15.74
CA LYS A 265 -13.20 6.58 -15.51
C LYS A 265 -13.05 7.78 -16.44
N ASN A 266 -14.08 8.05 -17.25
CA ASN A 266 -14.18 9.24 -18.08
C ASN A 266 -15.42 10.03 -17.67
N ALA A 267 -15.22 11.15 -16.98
CA ALA A 267 -16.31 11.91 -16.35
C ALA A 267 -17.21 11.02 -15.48
N ASN A 268 -18.41 10.69 -15.98
CA ASN A 268 -19.41 9.88 -15.28
C ASN A 268 -19.52 8.45 -15.80
N SER A 269 -18.80 8.08 -16.87
CA SER A 269 -18.84 6.74 -17.45
C SER A 269 -17.53 5.98 -17.25
N TRP A 270 -17.62 4.66 -17.33
CA TRP A 270 -16.49 3.75 -17.33
C TRP A 270 -16.23 3.27 -18.75
N LEU A 271 -14.98 3.32 -19.17
CA LEU A 271 -14.57 3.02 -20.54
C LEU A 271 -13.33 2.15 -20.55
N ILE A 272 -13.34 1.18 -21.46
CA ILE A 272 -12.20 0.34 -21.83
C ILE A 272 -11.83 0.74 -23.25
N ARG A 273 -10.60 1.21 -23.46
CA ARG A 273 -10.16 1.60 -24.80
C ARG A 273 -10.09 0.37 -25.71
N ASN A 274 -10.80 0.42 -26.84
CA ASN A 274 -11.02 -0.72 -27.74
C ASN A 274 -11.64 -1.92 -27.00
N GLY A 275 -12.53 -1.65 -26.03
CA GLY A 275 -13.13 -2.66 -25.17
C GLY A 275 -13.86 -3.77 -25.92
N ILE A 276 -14.64 -3.43 -26.95
CA ILE A 276 -15.38 -4.43 -27.74
C ILE A 276 -14.43 -5.50 -28.31
N ILE A 277 -13.34 -5.08 -28.95
CA ILE A 277 -12.35 -5.99 -29.53
C ILE A 277 -11.64 -6.78 -28.43
N LYS A 278 -11.10 -6.08 -27.43
CA LYS A 278 -10.29 -6.70 -26.37
C LYS A 278 -11.06 -7.69 -25.51
N ILE A 279 -12.29 -7.36 -25.13
CA ILE A 279 -13.11 -8.23 -24.30
C ILE A 279 -13.53 -9.46 -25.10
N THR A 280 -13.98 -9.28 -26.35
CA THR A 280 -14.34 -10.39 -27.24
C THR A 280 -13.16 -11.33 -27.47
N ASP A 281 -11.97 -10.80 -27.77
CA ASP A 281 -10.75 -11.60 -27.98
C ASP A 281 -10.26 -12.30 -26.70
N SER A 282 -10.53 -11.70 -25.52
CA SER A 282 -10.13 -12.26 -24.23
C SER A 282 -11.10 -13.31 -23.68
N GLN A 283 -12.36 -13.27 -24.09
CA GLN A 283 -13.40 -14.15 -23.58
C GLN A 283 -13.33 -15.50 -24.28
N HIS A 284 -13.29 -16.57 -23.50
CA HIS A 284 -13.47 -17.91 -24.01
C HIS A 284 -14.66 -18.56 -23.35
N VAL A 285 -15.59 -19.02 -24.16
CA VAL A 285 -16.82 -19.67 -23.72
C VAL A 285 -16.81 -21.12 -24.20
N THR A 286 -17.30 -22.03 -23.37
CA THR A 286 -17.46 -23.44 -23.71
C THR A 286 -18.83 -23.89 -23.25
N ILE A 287 -19.63 -24.43 -24.16
CA ILE A 287 -20.97 -24.90 -23.84
C ILE A 287 -20.91 -26.31 -23.27
N GLU A 288 -21.42 -26.48 -22.05
CA GLU A 288 -21.61 -27.81 -21.46
C GLU A 288 -22.91 -28.43 -21.97
N ASN A 289 -24.00 -27.66 -21.95
CA ASN A 289 -25.31 -28.10 -22.42
C ASN A 289 -26.11 -26.92 -22.98
N CYS A 290 -26.27 -26.88 -24.30
CA CYS A 290 -27.00 -25.81 -25.00
C CYS A 290 -28.48 -25.72 -24.58
N LYS A 291 -29.22 -26.86 -24.56
CA LYS A 291 -30.63 -26.87 -24.17
C LYS A 291 -30.84 -26.48 -22.71
N GLY A 292 -29.91 -26.89 -21.85
CA GLY A 292 -29.90 -26.50 -20.43
C GLY A 292 -29.32 -25.11 -20.17
N GLN A 293 -28.89 -24.38 -21.21
CA GLN A 293 -28.24 -23.06 -21.11
C GLN A 293 -27.06 -23.04 -20.12
N ARG A 294 -26.28 -24.13 -20.09
CA ARG A 294 -25.11 -24.29 -19.21
C ARG A 294 -23.83 -24.05 -19.99
N TYR A 295 -22.99 -23.16 -19.48
CA TYR A 295 -21.73 -22.78 -20.11
C TYR A 295 -20.63 -22.55 -19.08
N LEU A 296 -19.40 -22.67 -19.55
CA LEU A 296 -18.19 -22.29 -18.85
C LEU A 296 -17.61 -21.06 -19.54
N THR A 297 -17.33 -20.01 -18.78
CA THR A 297 -16.66 -18.80 -19.28
C THR A 297 -15.32 -18.59 -18.57
N ARG A 298 -14.35 -18.05 -19.30
CA ARG A 298 -13.08 -17.57 -18.75
C ARG A 298 -12.63 -16.32 -19.51
N TYR A 299 -11.84 -15.50 -18.83
CA TYR A 299 -11.24 -14.31 -19.43
C TYR A 299 -9.71 -14.41 -19.38
N ASN A 300 -9.07 -14.18 -20.52
CA ASN A 300 -7.64 -13.99 -20.63
C ASN A 300 -7.27 -12.54 -20.29
N ALA A 301 -7.50 -12.13 -19.04
CA ALA A 301 -7.19 -10.81 -18.52
C ALA A 301 -6.61 -10.91 -17.09
N GLU A 302 -5.93 -9.87 -16.60
CA GLU A 302 -5.50 -9.77 -15.20
C GLU A 302 -6.27 -8.64 -14.48
N TYR A 303 -6.29 -8.70 -13.15
CA TYR A 303 -6.86 -7.66 -12.27
C TYR A 303 -8.36 -7.40 -12.49
N PHE A 304 -9.16 -8.46 -12.61
CA PHE A 304 -10.61 -8.40 -12.59
C PHE A 304 -11.18 -9.32 -11.50
N ILE A 305 -12.42 -9.07 -11.14
CA ILE A 305 -13.18 -9.81 -10.14
C ILE A 305 -14.44 -10.32 -10.81
N THR A 306 -14.94 -11.44 -10.33
CA THR A 306 -16.23 -11.98 -10.74
C THR A 306 -17.14 -12.13 -9.52
N SER A 307 -18.41 -12.46 -9.73
CA SER A 307 -19.45 -12.46 -8.69
C SER A 307 -19.06 -13.22 -7.41
N ASP A 308 -18.24 -14.28 -7.53
CA ASP A 308 -17.82 -15.14 -6.41
C ASP A 308 -16.50 -14.69 -5.75
N ASP A 309 -15.73 -13.82 -6.41
CA ASP A 309 -14.39 -13.42 -5.98
C ASP A 309 -14.43 -12.15 -5.12
N ARG A 310 -13.42 -11.98 -4.25
CA ARG A 310 -13.24 -10.74 -3.47
C ARG A 310 -12.03 -9.95 -3.97
N VAL A 311 -12.05 -8.64 -3.77
CA VAL A 311 -10.90 -7.76 -4.07
C VAL A 311 -9.64 -8.20 -3.32
N THR A 312 -9.78 -8.78 -2.13
CA THR A 312 -8.66 -9.30 -1.33
C THR A 312 -7.91 -10.44 -1.99
N ASP A 313 -8.50 -11.08 -2.98
CA ASP A 313 -7.92 -12.22 -3.68
C ASP A 313 -6.99 -11.75 -4.81
N LEU A 314 -7.03 -10.45 -5.16
CA LEU A 314 -6.13 -9.83 -6.12
C LEU A 314 -4.85 -9.34 -5.45
N ASP A 315 -3.72 -9.67 -6.08
CA ASP A 315 -2.43 -9.09 -5.74
C ASP A 315 -2.35 -7.63 -6.23
N LEU A 316 -2.78 -6.70 -5.37
CA LEU A 316 -2.71 -5.26 -5.60
C LEU A 316 -1.36 -4.65 -5.17
N GLY A 317 -0.31 -5.46 -5.01
CA GLY A 317 1.02 -4.99 -4.63
C GLY A 317 1.12 -4.65 -3.15
N TYR A 318 1.94 -3.66 -2.83
CA TYR A 318 2.22 -3.25 -1.46
C TYR A 318 2.36 -1.73 -1.34
N PRO A 319 2.04 -1.16 -0.18
CA PRO A 319 2.25 0.24 0.09
C PRO A 319 3.71 0.68 0.03
N VAL A 320 3.95 1.88 -0.48
CA VAL A 320 5.28 2.49 -0.54
C VAL A 320 5.85 2.75 0.87
N ASN A 321 4.99 3.04 1.85
CA ASN A 321 5.41 3.28 3.24
C ASN A 321 5.88 2.02 4.00
N GLU A 322 5.76 0.82 3.41
CA GLU A 322 6.38 -0.40 3.98
C GLU A 322 7.89 -0.47 3.72
N GLN A 323 8.41 0.36 2.81
CA GLN A 323 9.84 0.45 2.55
C GLN A 323 10.58 1.06 3.75
N ASN A 324 11.59 0.36 4.24
CA ASN A 324 12.32 0.71 5.47
C ASN A 324 13.01 2.09 5.45
N TRP A 325 13.38 2.58 4.28
CA TRP A 325 14.06 3.86 4.10
C TRP A 325 13.10 5.04 3.99
N ILE A 326 11.79 4.79 3.94
CA ILE A 326 10.75 5.81 3.85
C ILE A 326 10.16 6.04 5.24
N GLU A 327 10.28 7.26 5.75
CA GLU A 327 9.64 7.69 6.99
C GLU A 327 8.17 8.03 6.76
N GLN A 328 7.88 8.76 5.67
CA GLN A 328 6.54 9.21 5.35
C GLN A 328 6.34 9.37 3.84
N VAL A 329 5.13 9.06 3.37
CA VAL A 329 4.67 9.32 2.01
C VAL A 329 3.49 10.28 2.08
N GLU A 330 3.54 11.33 1.28
CA GLU A 330 2.47 12.31 1.19
C GLU A 330 2.16 12.65 -0.26
N ILE A 331 0.88 12.54 -0.62
CA ILE A 331 0.40 12.94 -1.94
C ILE A 331 -0.18 14.34 -1.78
N LEU A 332 0.43 15.35 -2.43
CA LEU A 332 0.00 16.74 -2.29
C LEU A 332 -1.45 16.92 -2.73
N ASN A 333 -2.13 17.92 -2.16
CA ASN A 333 -3.58 18.14 -2.32
C ASN A 333 -4.02 18.34 -3.78
N ASP A 334 -3.14 18.87 -4.63
CA ASP A 334 -3.38 19.08 -6.06
C ASP A 334 -3.13 17.84 -6.92
N ASN A 335 -2.66 16.74 -6.31
CA ASN A 335 -2.20 15.50 -6.96
C ASN A 335 -1.12 15.72 -8.02
N ARG A 336 -0.37 16.83 -7.96
CA ARG A 336 0.68 17.15 -8.93
C ARG A 336 2.07 16.74 -8.49
N ALA A 337 2.24 16.43 -7.22
CA ALA A 337 3.48 15.85 -6.72
C ALA A 337 3.24 14.85 -5.58
N VAL A 338 4.21 13.96 -5.43
CA VAL A 338 4.33 13.04 -4.30
C VAL A 338 5.59 13.41 -3.54
N ARG A 339 5.44 13.66 -2.24
CA ARG A 339 6.54 13.92 -1.31
C ARG A 339 6.89 12.64 -0.55
N ILE A 340 8.16 12.29 -0.55
CA ILE A 340 8.73 11.19 0.22
C ILE A 340 9.70 11.78 1.25
N VAL A 341 9.41 11.55 2.53
CA VAL A 341 10.33 11.86 3.63
C VAL A 341 11.16 10.62 3.90
N HIS A 342 12.49 10.79 3.89
CA HIS A 342 13.41 9.68 4.09
C HIS A 342 13.69 9.44 5.57
N ALA A 343 13.67 8.17 5.98
CA ALA A 343 14.10 7.73 7.29
C ALA A 343 15.64 7.68 7.43
N GLU A 344 16.34 7.46 6.31
CA GLU A 344 17.81 7.51 6.21
C GLU A 344 18.23 8.57 5.18
N GLY A 345 19.25 9.38 5.50
CA GLY A 345 19.69 10.47 4.63
C GLY A 345 21.08 10.24 4.04
N THR A 346 21.37 10.94 2.94
CA THR A 346 22.71 11.02 2.38
C THR A 346 23.59 11.98 3.18
N VAL A 347 24.90 11.88 3.01
CA VAL A 347 25.84 12.85 3.62
C VAL A 347 25.70 14.19 2.90
N ILE A 348 25.63 15.27 3.67
CA ILE A 348 25.63 16.64 3.16
C ILE A 348 26.92 17.34 3.57
N HIS A 349 27.48 18.12 2.66
CA HIS A 349 28.65 18.95 2.89
C HIS A 349 28.18 20.35 3.23
N ILE A 350 28.43 20.77 4.47
CA ILE A 350 28.14 22.12 4.95
C ILE A 350 29.44 22.93 5.00
N SER A 351 29.42 24.08 4.36
CA SER A 351 30.48 25.08 4.44
C SER A 351 29.95 26.31 5.15
N VAL A 352 30.56 26.64 6.29
CA VAL A 352 30.26 27.85 7.06
C VAL A 352 31.42 28.83 6.90
N SER A 353 31.14 29.98 6.31
CA SER A 353 32.09 31.08 6.15
C SER A 353 31.76 32.20 7.13
N SER A 354 32.77 32.71 7.85
CA SER A 354 32.62 33.73 8.88
C SER A 354 33.90 34.55 9.05
N ASP A 355 33.79 35.78 9.55
CA ASP A 355 34.95 36.64 9.82
C ASP A 355 35.84 36.11 10.96
N THR A 356 35.25 35.42 11.93
CA THR A 356 35.96 34.82 13.07
C THR A 356 36.00 33.31 12.94
N ARG A 357 37.10 32.70 13.38
CA ARG A 357 37.24 31.23 13.38
C ARG A 357 36.47 30.62 14.55
N PRO A 358 35.46 29.76 14.31
CA PRO A 358 34.70 29.14 15.39
C PRO A 358 35.48 28.02 16.08
N ILE A 359 35.16 27.81 17.35
CA ILE A 359 35.56 26.61 18.11
C ILE A 359 34.48 25.55 17.95
N ILE A 360 34.88 24.33 17.60
CA ILE A 360 33.95 23.21 17.41
C ILE A 360 33.57 22.64 18.76
N VAL A 361 32.27 22.56 19.04
CA VAL A 361 31.72 22.00 20.28
C VAL A 361 31.23 20.59 20.01
N ARG A 362 31.45 19.69 20.98
CA ARG A 362 31.02 18.29 20.92
C ARG A 362 30.50 17.83 22.28
N HIS A 363 29.50 16.96 22.28
CA HIS A 363 28.93 16.36 23.47
C HIS A 363 29.18 14.86 23.52
N ALA A 364 29.24 14.29 24.73
CA ALA A 364 29.33 12.85 24.90
C ALA A 364 27.99 12.18 24.54
N SER A 365 28.07 11.02 23.91
CA SER A 365 26.91 10.17 23.62
C SER A 365 26.64 9.23 24.78
N HIS A 366 25.42 8.69 24.88
CA HIS A 366 25.01 7.81 25.97
C HIS A 366 24.14 6.66 25.46
N LEU A 367 24.30 5.49 26.09
CA LEU A 367 23.49 4.29 25.86
C LEU A 367 23.22 3.60 27.19
N LEU A 368 21.95 3.34 27.51
CA LEU A 368 21.58 2.49 28.64
C LEU A 368 21.51 1.01 28.22
N THR A 369 20.66 0.67 27.25
CA THR A 369 20.58 -0.69 26.69
C THR A 369 19.84 -0.68 25.35
N PHE A 370 19.86 -1.80 24.63
CA PHE A 370 19.10 -1.95 23.38
C PHE A 370 18.53 -3.37 23.24
N ASN A 371 17.60 -3.54 22.31
CA ASN A 371 17.11 -4.83 21.85
C ASN A 371 16.92 -4.78 20.33
N GLY A 372 16.76 -5.90 19.64
CA GLY A 372 16.52 -5.89 18.21
C GLY A 372 16.43 -7.26 17.55
N THR A 373 16.20 -7.23 16.24
CA THR A 373 16.18 -8.42 15.38
C THR A 373 16.81 -8.10 14.03
N ILE A 374 17.48 -9.08 13.45
CA ILE A 374 17.97 -9.04 12.07
C ILE A 374 16.89 -9.66 11.20
N ARG A 375 16.43 -8.96 10.17
CA ARG A 375 15.33 -9.43 9.33
C ARG A 375 15.70 -9.44 7.85
N MET A 376 15.20 -10.45 7.15
CA MET A 376 15.10 -10.48 5.70
C MET A 376 13.61 -10.53 5.32
N ASP A 377 13.15 -9.55 4.57
CA ASP A 377 11.76 -9.47 4.12
C ASP A 377 11.49 -10.31 2.86
N ASP A 378 10.23 -10.31 2.43
CA ASP A 378 9.74 -10.99 1.23
C ASP A 378 10.28 -10.42 -0.09
N GLN A 379 10.90 -9.24 -0.03
CA GLN A 379 11.61 -8.57 -1.13
C GLN A 379 13.12 -8.82 -1.10
N SER A 380 13.59 -9.66 -0.18
CA SER A 380 15.01 -9.93 0.06
C SER A 380 15.82 -8.73 0.56
N ASN A 381 15.15 -7.66 1.04
CA ASN A 381 15.84 -6.60 1.76
C ASN A 381 16.27 -7.11 3.12
N ARG A 382 17.51 -6.79 3.49
CA ARG A 382 18.09 -7.17 4.78
C ARG A 382 18.30 -5.92 5.62
N PHE A 383 17.76 -5.94 6.82
CA PHE A 383 17.83 -4.80 7.73
C PHE A 383 17.85 -5.23 9.18
N LEU A 384 18.36 -4.35 10.02
CA LEU A 384 18.50 -4.54 11.45
C LEU A 384 17.49 -3.63 12.13
N ASN A 385 16.51 -4.20 12.82
CA ASN A 385 15.57 -3.45 13.62
C ASN A 385 16.09 -3.36 15.05
N LEU A 386 16.39 -2.15 15.50
CA LEU A 386 16.84 -1.90 16.87
C LEU A 386 15.82 -1.05 17.62
N THR A 387 15.68 -1.36 18.90
CA THR A 387 15.00 -0.55 19.90
C THR A 387 16.01 -0.19 20.97
N ILE A 388 16.43 1.06 20.97
CA ILE A 388 17.36 1.64 21.95
C ILE A 388 16.54 2.22 23.11
N LEU A 389 16.98 1.95 24.33
CA LEU A 389 16.40 2.45 25.55
C LEU A 389 17.43 3.38 26.22
N GLY A 390 17.01 4.59 26.60
CA GLY A 390 17.86 5.57 27.29
C GLY A 390 19.10 6.02 26.49
N GLY A 391 18.93 6.32 25.20
CA GLY A 391 20.03 6.73 24.32
C GLY A 391 20.08 8.24 24.03
N LYS A 392 21.27 8.78 23.77
CA LYS A 392 21.52 10.18 23.34
C LYS A 392 22.72 10.25 22.39
N GLY A 393 22.61 11.05 21.34
CA GLY A 393 23.71 11.28 20.39
C GLY A 393 23.97 10.12 19.44
N THR A 394 25.25 9.92 19.11
CA THR A 394 25.71 8.93 18.13
C THR A 394 26.11 7.62 18.81
N LEU A 395 25.57 6.51 18.32
CA LEU A 395 25.97 5.16 18.69
C LEU A 395 26.68 4.48 17.52
N ILE A 396 27.76 3.76 17.81
CA ILE A 396 28.50 2.96 16.83
C ILE A 396 28.20 1.49 17.11
N GLY A 397 27.78 0.78 16.08
CA GLY A 397 27.45 -0.63 16.14
C GLY A 397 28.45 -1.50 15.41
N TYR A 398 28.76 -2.65 16.00
CA TYR A 398 29.56 -3.70 15.39
C TYR A 398 28.79 -5.02 15.43
N VAL A 399 28.83 -5.76 14.34
CA VAL A 399 28.21 -7.07 14.19
C VAL A 399 29.30 -8.11 14.08
N HIS A 400 29.28 -9.05 15.02
CA HIS A 400 30.26 -10.12 15.15
C HIS A 400 29.59 -11.48 14.96
N ARG A 401 30.40 -12.45 14.53
CA ARG A 401 29.97 -13.85 14.38
C ARG A 401 29.89 -14.60 15.71
N SER A 402 30.71 -14.22 16.69
CA SER A 402 30.79 -14.84 18.02
C SER A 402 31.04 -13.80 19.11
N GLU A 403 30.88 -14.22 20.37
CA GLU A 403 31.11 -13.38 21.55
C GLU A 403 32.58 -12.99 21.75
N ASP A 404 33.51 -13.79 21.20
CA ASP A 404 34.96 -13.53 21.29
C ASP A 404 35.40 -12.31 20.45
N LYS A 405 34.50 -11.75 19.64
CA LYS A 405 34.73 -10.57 18.76
C LYS A 405 35.96 -10.71 17.85
N SER A 406 36.32 -11.94 17.48
CA SER A 406 37.51 -12.23 16.67
C SER A 406 37.45 -11.63 15.26
N SER A 407 36.24 -11.49 14.71
CA SER A 407 36.00 -10.83 13.42
C SER A 407 34.74 -9.97 13.48
N THR A 408 34.82 -8.79 12.88
CA THR A 408 33.68 -7.90 12.64
C THR A 408 33.17 -8.14 11.23
N ASP A 409 31.96 -8.67 11.10
CA ASP A 409 31.31 -8.94 9.81
C ASP A 409 30.78 -7.63 9.20
N TRP A 410 30.30 -6.71 10.05
CA TRP A 410 29.70 -5.45 9.62
C TRP A 410 29.74 -4.40 10.73
N SER A 411 29.75 -3.12 10.35
CA SER A 411 29.69 -1.98 11.28
C SER A 411 28.75 -0.90 10.76
N PHE A 412 28.07 -0.21 11.67
CA PHE A 412 27.11 0.85 11.35
C PHE A 412 27.13 1.94 12.42
N SER A 413 26.47 3.07 12.16
CA SER A 413 26.27 4.14 13.14
C SER A 413 24.80 4.56 13.16
N ILE A 414 24.32 4.99 14.32
CA ILE A 414 22.94 5.44 14.53
C ILE A 414 22.98 6.77 15.26
N GLU A 415 22.25 7.75 14.73
CA GLU A 415 22.04 9.04 15.37
C GLU A 415 20.67 9.08 16.03
N ILE A 416 20.65 9.24 17.35
CA ILE A 416 19.40 9.35 18.13
C ILE A 416 18.92 10.81 18.19
N GLY A 417 19.85 11.75 18.01
CA GLY A 417 19.62 13.18 18.05
C GLY A 417 19.87 13.79 19.43
N THR A 418 19.31 14.98 19.62
CA THR A 418 19.79 15.93 20.64
C THR A 418 19.31 15.69 22.06
N ALA A 419 18.10 15.17 22.22
CA ALA A 419 17.52 14.87 23.51
C ALA A 419 17.74 13.41 23.90
N THR A 420 17.91 13.14 25.19
CA THR A 420 17.89 11.77 25.72
C THR A 420 16.50 11.17 25.46
N ARG A 421 16.45 10.08 24.69
CA ARG A 421 15.20 9.37 24.40
C ARG A 421 15.06 8.17 25.31
N THR A 422 13.92 8.08 26.00
CA THR A 422 13.58 6.91 26.81
C THR A 422 13.46 5.65 25.96
N LYS A 423 12.87 5.78 24.76
CA LYS A 423 12.78 4.73 23.75
C LYS A 423 12.97 5.34 22.35
N PHE A 424 13.82 4.70 21.55
CA PHE A 424 14.08 5.07 20.15
C PHE A 424 14.15 3.81 19.30
N THR A 425 13.46 3.79 18.16
CA THR A 425 13.48 2.68 17.21
C THR A 425 14.21 3.10 15.95
N ALA A 426 15.14 2.26 15.49
CA ALA A 426 15.91 2.49 14.28
C ALA A 426 15.89 1.24 13.41
N THR A 427 15.70 1.43 12.11
CA THR A 427 15.82 0.37 11.11
C THR A 427 17.03 0.67 10.26
N ILE A 428 18.04 -0.19 10.30
CA ILE A 428 19.31 0.02 9.60
C ILE A 428 19.35 -0.95 8.42
N GLY A 429 19.32 -0.43 7.20
CA GLY A 429 19.46 -1.23 5.97
C GLY A 429 20.92 -1.58 5.65
N GLY A 430 21.11 -2.33 4.55
CA GLY A 430 22.45 -2.55 3.98
C GLY A 430 23.25 -3.67 4.65
N ILE A 431 22.59 -4.61 5.33
CA ILE A 431 23.26 -5.77 5.92
C ILE A 431 23.94 -6.61 4.82
N PRO A 432 25.23 -6.97 4.97
CA PRO A 432 25.94 -7.84 4.04
C PRO A 432 25.25 -9.19 3.81
N THR A 433 25.35 -9.69 2.58
CA THR A 433 24.71 -10.95 2.16
C THR A 433 25.25 -12.20 2.86
N GLY A 434 26.43 -12.12 3.48
CA GLY A 434 27.03 -13.20 4.27
C GLY A 434 26.35 -13.44 5.64
N ILE A 435 25.50 -12.52 6.10
CA ILE A 435 24.77 -12.66 7.37
C ILE A 435 23.43 -13.35 7.10
N ILE A 436 23.34 -14.63 7.49
CA ILE A 436 22.19 -15.53 7.25
C ILE A 436 21.75 -16.29 8.53
N SER A 437 22.24 -15.86 9.67
CA SER A 437 21.99 -16.48 10.98
C SER A 437 22.17 -15.44 12.07
N ASP A 438 21.83 -15.82 13.30
CA ASP A 438 21.99 -14.99 14.48
C ASP A 438 23.41 -14.41 14.57
N ARG A 439 23.51 -13.17 15.07
CA ARG A 439 24.79 -12.47 15.23
C ARG A 439 24.88 -11.81 16.60
N TYR A 440 26.11 -11.69 17.08
CA TYR A 440 26.42 -10.97 18.30
C TYR A 440 26.64 -9.49 17.96
N VAL A 441 25.69 -8.65 18.34
CA VAL A 441 25.70 -7.22 18.01
C VAL A 441 26.10 -6.43 19.23
N CYS A 442 27.05 -5.52 19.06
CA CYS A 442 27.53 -4.61 20.08
C CYS A 442 27.26 -3.16 19.68
N LEU A 443 26.76 -2.35 20.62
CA LEU A 443 26.59 -0.91 20.46
C LEU A 443 27.44 -0.19 21.51
N GLN A 444 28.18 0.83 21.09
CA GLN A 444 28.93 1.71 21.98
C GLN A 444 28.59 3.19 21.70
N PRO A 445 28.50 4.04 22.74
CA PRO A 445 28.43 5.47 22.56
C PRO A 445 29.68 6.05 21.89
N ALA A 446 29.51 6.99 20.96
CA ALA A 446 30.63 7.65 20.33
C ALA A 446 31.46 8.44 21.37
N GLY A 447 32.72 8.04 21.54
CA GLY A 447 33.65 8.63 22.50
C GLY A 447 33.76 7.92 23.86
N ASP A 448 32.94 6.89 24.11
CA ASP A 448 33.03 6.05 25.30
C ASP A 448 32.91 4.57 24.91
N ALA A 449 34.04 3.95 24.59
CA ALA A 449 34.10 2.52 24.28
C ALA A 449 33.90 1.63 25.51
N GLY A 450 34.03 2.17 26.72
CA GLY A 450 33.84 1.41 27.96
C GLY A 450 32.37 1.14 28.29
N ALA A 451 31.47 1.95 27.74
CA ALA A 451 30.01 1.81 27.88
C ALA A 451 29.37 0.91 26.81
N GLU A 452 30.14 0.02 26.19
CA GLU A 452 29.65 -0.91 25.19
C GLU A 452 28.60 -1.87 25.80
N GLN A 453 27.56 -2.15 25.03
CA GLN A 453 26.54 -3.13 25.34
C GLN A 453 26.48 -4.14 24.19
N CYS A 454 26.41 -5.44 24.48
CA CYS A 454 26.37 -6.48 23.46
C CYS A 454 25.26 -7.50 23.73
N LYS A 455 24.58 -7.96 22.66
CA LYS A 455 23.50 -8.94 22.72
C LYS A 455 23.46 -9.80 21.46
N TRP A 456 23.03 -11.04 21.61
CA TRP A 456 22.63 -11.89 20.47
C TRP A 456 21.30 -11.42 19.91
N LEU A 457 21.28 -11.14 18.61
CA LEU A 457 20.07 -10.80 17.88
C LEU A 457 19.70 -11.93 16.93
N LYS A 458 18.42 -12.30 16.96
CA LYS A 458 17.87 -13.36 16.12
C LYS A 458 17.77 -12.94 14.67
N TYR A 459 18.03 -13.88 13.76
CA TYR A 459 17.80 -13.74 12.34
C TYR A 459 16.44 -14.33 11.94
N GLU A 460 15.58 -13.50 11.38
CA GLU A 460 14.25 -13.88 10.89
C GLU A 460 14.16 -13.64 9.39
N ALA A 461 13.79 -14.68 8.62
CA ALA A 461 13.61 -14.58 7.18
C ALA A 461 12.16 -14.88 6.79
N SER A 462 11.54 -13.94 6.09
CA SER A 462 10.26 -14.15 5.42
C SER A 462 10.48 -14.83 4.07
N PRO A 463 9.60 -15.76 3.65
CA PRO A 463 9.65 -16.31 2.31
C PRO A 463 9.32 -15.23 1.26
N LEU A 464 9.78 -15.45 0.03
CA LEU A 464 9.43 -14.59 -1.09
C LEU A 464 7.91 -14.58 -1.31
N ARG A 465 7.38 -13.43 -1.72
CA ARG A 465 5.95 -13.30 -2.04
C ARG A 465 5.61 -14.11 -3.30
N GLU A 466 4.76 -15.12 -3.13
CA GLU A 466 4.21 -15.86 -4.25
C GLU A 466 3.05 -15.09 -4.88
N ARG A 467 3.05 -14.99 -6.22
CA ARG A 467 1.97 -14.34 -6.96
C ARG A 467 0.90 -15.38 -7.29
N HIS A 468 -0.23 -15.35 -6.61
CA HIS A 468 -1.36 -16.20 -6.94
C HIS A 468 -2.10 -15.65 -8.16
N MET A 469 -2.07 -16.38 -9.28
CA MET A 469 -2.92 -16.14 -10.44
C MET A 469 -3.97 -17.23 -10.50
N ALA A 470 -5.18 -16.95 -10.03
CA ALA A 470 -6.30 -17.87 -10.21
C ALA A 470 -6.92 -17.63 -11.60
N HIS A 471 -6.68 -18.54 -12.55
CA HIS A 471 -7.49 -18.66 -13.75
C HIS A 471 -8.47 -19.81 -13.53
N ARG A 472 -9.67 -19.50 -13.02
CA ARG A 472 -10.73 -20.50 -12.86
C ARG A 472 -11.77 -20.33 -13.95
N TRP A 473 -12.21 -21.46 -14.51
CA TRP A 473 -13.42 -21.49 -15.31
C TRP A 473 -14.62 -21.21 -14.41
N GLN A 474 -15.54 -20.42 -14.93
CA GLN A 474 -16.76 -20.05 -14.21
C GLN A 474 -17.94 -20.73 -14.88
N ALA A 475 -18.70 -21.48 -14.09
CA ALA A 475 -19.91 -22.13 -14.56
C ALA A 475 -21.11 -21.19 -14.41
N GLY A 476 -21.80 -20.95 -15.51
CA GLY A 476 -23.04 -20.20 -15.57
C GLY A 476 -24.21 -21.09 -16.01
N ILE A 477 -25.41 -20.73 -15.55
CA ILE A 477 -26.68 -21.28 -16.02
C ILE A 477 -27.59 -20.10 -16.28
N ASP A 478 -28.00 -19.91 -17.53
CA ASP A 478 -28.92 -18.85 -17.94
C ASP A 478 -30.28 -19.42 -18.37
N ASN A 479 -31.22 -18.53 -18.71
CA ASN A 479 -32.53 -18.94 -19.20
C ASN A 479 -32.88 -18.14 -20.47
N CYS A 480 -33.21 -18.83 -21.56
CA CYS A 480 -33.76 -18.21 -22.76
C CYS A 480 -35.18 -18.74 -23.03
N PRO A 481 -36.23 -17.95 -22.72
CA PRO A 481 -37.60 -18.31 -23.07
C PRO A 481 -37.80 -18.24 -24.60
N GLY A 482 -38.24 -19.34 -25.22
CA GLY A 482 -38.41 -19.45 -26.67
C GLY A 482 -37.26 -20.13 -27.43
N CYS A 483 -36.03 -20.10 -26.89
CA CYS A 483 -34.89 -20.78 -27.50
C CYS A 483 -35.06 -22.31 -27.40
N ASN A 484 -34.81 -23.03 -28.48
CA ASN A 484 -34.87 -24.50 -28.54
C ASN A 484 -36.27 -25.10 -28.23
N GLU A 485 -37.35 -24.32 -28.30
CA GLU A 485 -38.71 -24.77 -27.93
C GLU A 485 -39.50 -25.45 -29.07
N ARG A 486 -39.08 -25.29 -30.34
CA ARG A 486 -39.81 -25.81 -31.51
C ARG A 486 -39.02 -26.86 -32.28
N GLY A 487 -39.62 -28.05 -32.46
CA GLY A 487 -39.10 -29.16 -33.27
C GLY A 487 -39.56 -30.53 -32.77
N ILE A 488 -39.48 -31.56 -33.63
CA ILE A 488 -39.69 -32.99 -33.26
C ILE A 488 -38.72 -33.39 -32.13
N GLU A 489 -37.60 -32.69 -32.02
CA GLU A 489 -36.58 -32.85 -30.99
C GLU A 489 -37.04 -32.46 -29.59
N ASN A 490 -37.90 -31.43 -29.47
CA ASN A 490 -38.47 -31.06 -28.17
C ASN A 490 -39.46 -32.13 -27.67
N PHE A 491 -40.17 -32.77 -28.60
CA PHE A 491 -41.00 -33.94 -28.32
C PHE A 491 -40.16 -35.16 -27.91
N LEU A 492 -39.04 -35.44 -28.59
CA LEU A 492 -38.16 -36.58 -28.27
C LEU A 492 -37.39 -36.41 -26.93
N LEU A 493 -36.99 -35.19 -26.57
CA LEU A 493 -36.39 -34.92 -25.26
C LEU A 493 -37.41 -34.95 -24.12
N ASN A 494 -38.65 -34.50 -24.37
CA ASN A 494 -39.77 -34.73 -23.45
C ASN A 494 -40.19 -36.21 -23.40
N LEU A 495 -39.58 -37.09 -24.17
CA LEU A 495 -39.73 -38.54 -24.09
C LEU A 495 -38.50 -39.24 -23.47
N ASP A 496 -37.43 -38.52 -23.14
CA ASP A 496 -36.26 -39.10 -22.45
C ASP A 496 -36.54 -39.26 -20.94
N PRO A 497 -36.68 -40.49 -20.42
CA PRO A 497 -37.05 -40.73 -19.02
C PRO A 497 -36.03 -40.17 -18.03
N ARG A 498 -34.78 -39.93 -18.47
CA ARG A 498 -33.70 -39.41 -17.62
C ARG A 498 -33.85 -37.93 -17.30
N GLN A 499 -34.57 -37.17 -18.13
CA GLN A 499 -34.77 -35.73 -17.93
C GLN A 499 -36.07 -35.40 -17.19
N TRP A 500 -37.05 -36.31 -17.16
CA TRP A 500 -38.33 -36.14 -16.47
C TRP A 500 -38.20 -35.89 -14.97
N PHE A 501 -37.08 -36.29 -14.37
CA PHE A 501 -36.82 -36.16 -12.94
C PHE A 501 -35.82 -35.05 -12.58
N ASN A 502 -35.29 -34.31 -13.57
CA ASN A 502 -34.40 -33.19 -13.30
C ASN A 502 -35.23 -31.96 -12.92
N GLY A 503 -35.11 -31.51 -11.67
CA GLY A 503 -35.81 -30.33 -11.14
C GLY A 503 -36.79 -30.60 -9.99
N LEU A 504 -37.01 -31.86 -9.60
CA LEU A 504 -37.80 -32.22 -8.42
C LEU A 504 -36.98 -31.97 -7.14
N ASN A 505 -37.07 -30.75 -6.59
CA ASN A 505 -36.39 -30.40 -5.33
C ASN A 505 -37.25 -30.67 -4.09
N SER A 506 -38.51 -31.07 -4.27
CA SER A 506 -39.46 -31.32 -3.18
C SER A 506 -40.02 -32.74 -3.21
N THR A 507 -40.15 -33.38 -2.03
CA THR A 507 -40.84 -34.68 -1.88
C THR A 507 -42.31 -34.60 -2.27
N THR A 508 -42.94 -33.43 -2.20
CA THR A 508 -44.34 -33.26 -2.61
C THR A 508 -44.51 -33.30 -4.12
N GLU A 509 -43.58 -32.71 -4.87
CA GLU A 509 -43.61 -32.69 -6.35
C GLU A 509 -43.36 -34.09 -6.94
N ALA A 510 -42.51 -34.89 -6.30
CA ALA A 510 -42.26 -36.27 -6.69
C ALA A 510 -43.51 -37.16 -6.50
N VAL A 511 -44.26 -36.96 -5.41
CA VAL A 511 -45.48 -37.71 -5.13
C VAL A 511 -46.62 -37.31 -6.07
N THR A 512 -46.77 -36.02 -6.39
CA THR A 512 -47.77 -35.56 -7.37
C THR A 512 -47.46 -36.08 -8.77
N CYS A 513 -46.19 -36.07 -9.18
CA CYS A 513 -45.76 -36.63 -10.46
C CYS A 513 -46.05 -38.14 -10.57
N ALA A 514 -45.78 -38.91 -9.52
CA ALA A 514 -46.08 -40.34 -9.48
C ALA A 514 -47.60 -40.63 -9.57
N LEU A 515 -48.43 -39.78 -8.94
CA LEU A 515 -49.88 -39.89 -8.99
C LEU A 515 -50.42 -39.60 -10.41
N GLU A 516 -49.90 -38.58 -11.07
CA GLU A 516 -50.30 -38.21 -12.44
C GLU A 516 -49.95 -39.32 -13.44
N ILE A 517 -48.75 -39.91 -13.34
CA ILE A 517 -48.35 -41.04 -14.17
C ILE A 517 -49.27 -42.24 -13.95
N ALA A 518 -49.63 -42.54 -12.69
CA ALA A 518 -50.55 -43.63 -12.37
C ALA A 518 -51.95 -43.40 -12.99
N LEU A 519 -52.48 -42.17 -12.93
CA LEU A 519 -53.76 -41.82 -13.51
C LEU A 519 -53.76 -41.94 -15.05
N ILE A 520 -52.66 -41.56 -15.71
CA ILE A 520 -52.51 -41.72 -17.16
C ILE A 520 -52.51 -43.20 -17.54
N ILE A 521 -51.78 -44.06 -16.81
CA ILE A 521 -51.75 -45.51 -17.07
C ILE A 521 -53.14 -46.12 -16.90
N VAL A 522 -53.89 -45.72 -15.86
CA VAL A 522 -55.27 -46.18 -15.63
C VAL A 522 -56.20 -45.72 -16.75
N SER A 523 -56.06 -44.49 -17.22
CA SER A 523 -56.84 -43.94 -18.35
C SER A 523 -56.57 -44.70 -19.66
N ILE A 524 -55.31 -45.03 -19.95
CA ILE A 524 -54.92 -45.81 -21.13
C ILE A 524 -55.47 -47.24 -21.03
N LEU A 525 -55.38 -47.88 -19.86
CA LEU A 525 -55.95 -49.22 -19.65
C LEU A 525 -57.47 -49.21 -19.80
N ALA A 526 -58.16 -48.18 -19.29
CA ALA A 526 -59.60 -48.03 -19.43
C ALA A 526 -60.02 -47.83 -20.89
N THR A 527 -59.29 -46.99 -21.65
CA THR A 527 -59.57 -46.79 -23.09
C THR A 527 -59.30 -48.06 -23.90
N VAL A 528 -58.23 -48.80 -23.62
CA VAL A 528 -57.97 -50.11 -24.26
C VAL A 528 -59.09 -51.10 -23.94
N LEU A 529 -59.56 -51.16 -22.69
CA LEU A 529 -60.68 -52.01 -22.28
C LEU A 529 -61.99 -51.62 -23.00
N ILE A 530 -62.31 -50.34 -23.08
CA ILE A 530 -63.52 -49.86 -23.77
C ILE A 530 -63.45 -50.19 -25.27
N CYS A 531 -62.32 -49.93 -25.91
CA CYS A 531 -62.12 -50.25 -27.33
C CYS A 531 -62.22 -51.76 -27.57
N THR A 532 -61.55 -52.59 -26.77
CA THR A 532 -61.48 -54.04 -26.99
C THR A 532 -62.74 -54.80 -26.56
N LYS A 533 -63.43 -54.35 -25.51
CA LYS A 533 -64.59 -55.05 -24.93
C LYS A 533 -65.94 -54.45 -25.31
N CYS A 534 -66.00 -53.16 -25.69
CA CYS A 534 -67.26 -52.52 -26.05
C CYS A 534 -67.34 -52.23 -27.56
N ILE A 535 -66.32 -51.58 -28.14
CA ILE A 535 -66.38 -51.08 -29.52
C ILE A 535 -66.19 -52.21 -30.56
N ILE A 536 -65.17 -53.06 -30.39
CA ILE A 536 -64.89 -54.17 -31.32
C ILE A 536 -66.05 -55.18 -31.45
N PRO A 537 -66.72 -55.64 -30.37
CA PRO A 537 -67.87 -56.55 -30.52
C PRO A 537 -69.10 -55.86 -31.12
N LEU A 538 -69.35 -54.57 -30.85
CA LEU A 538 -70.43 -53.81 -31.48
C LEU A 538 -70.22 -53.67 -32.99
N ALA A 539 -68.99 -53.43 -33.44
CA ALA A 539 -68.64 -53.38 -34.86
C ALA A 539 -68.76 -54.74 -35.59
N LYS A 540 -68.56 -55.86 -34.88
CA LYS A 540 -68.79 -57.20 -35.44
C LYS A 540 -70.28 -57.54 -35.59
N CYS A 541 -71.15 -57.00 -34.72
CA CYS A 541 -72.59 -57.19 -34.83
C CYS A 541 -73.19 -56.43 -36.03
N THR A 542 -72.73 -55.20 -36.32
CA THR A 542 -73.25 -54.39 -37.43
C THR A 542 -72.87 -54.91 -38.82
N ILE A 543 -71.73 -55.60 -38.96
CA ILE A 543 -71.29 -56.17 -40.25
C ILE A 543 -71.94 -57.54 -40.54
N SER A 544 -72.56 -58.20 -39.55
CA SER A 544 -73.19 -59.53 -39.72
C SER A 544 -74.64 -59.50 -40.22
N LEU A 545 -75.28 -58.32 -40.34
CA LEU A 545 -76.70 -58.19 -40.68
C LEU A 545 -77.00 -57.93 -42.16
N SER A 546 -76.03 -57.99 -43.08
CA SER A 546 -76.29 -57.95 -44.52
C SER A 546 -76.19 -59.34 -45.15
N LYS A 547 -77.18 -60.21 -44.88
CA LYS A 547 -77.49 -61.33 -45.79
C LYS A 547 -78.79 -61.02 -46.53
N PRO A 548 -78.77 -60.81 -47.85
CA PRO A 548 -79.99 -60.62 -48.62
C PRO A 548 -80.77 -61.95 -48.74
N PRO A 549 -82.12 -61.92 -48.77
CA PRO A 549 -82.92 -63.12 -48.95
C PRO A 549 -82.75 -63.68 -50.37
N LYS A 550 -82.64 -65.01 -50.47
CA LYS A 550 -82.60 -65.76 -51.73
C LYS A 550 -83.99 -65.78 -52.39
N LYS A 551 -83.99 -65.73 -53.73
CA LYS A 551 -85.13 -65.96 -54.63
C LYS A 551 -85.85 -67.26 -54.34
#